data_AF-A0A2H0UAJ1-F1
#
_entry.id   AF-A0A2H0UAJ1-F1
#
_cell.length_a   1.000
_cell.length_b   1.000
_cell.length_c   1.000
_cell.angle_alpha   90.00
_cell.angle_beta   90.00
_cell.angle_gamma   90.00
#
_symmetry.space_group_name_H-M   'P 1'
#
loop_
_entity.id
_entity.type
_entity.pdbx_description
1 polymer ?
#
loop_
_entity_poly.entity_id
_entity_poly.type
_entity_poly.pdbx_seq_one_letter_code
_entity_poly.pdbx_strand_id
1 'polypeptide(L)'
;MYFAIASARRGDTNLIMGNIIGAVILPATFVLGLVALIHPIHVNGSQFLVGSRIFLLAAGALFFIFSATSRRIGRVEAVILMLVYVAFLAFAYLTAESGGL
;
A
#
# COMPACT_ATOMS: atom_id res chain seq x y z
N MET A 1 1.86 13.85 2.22
CA MET A 1 3.09 14.03 1.40
C MET A 1 3.87 15.30 1.76
N TYR A 2 3.21 16.45 1.95
CA TYR A 2 3.87 17.71 2.33
C TYR A 2 4.81 17.59 3.55
N PHE A 3 4.34 16.96 4.64
CA PHE A 3 5.16 16.73 5.84
C PHE A 3 6.42 15.90 5.56
N ALA A 4 6.33 14.80 4.80
CA ALA A 4 7.49 14.00 4.43
C ALA A 4 8.52 14.81 3.62
N ILE A 5 8.06 15.66 2.69
CA ILE A 5 8.94 16.50 1.86
C ILE A 5 9.57 17.61 2.72
N ALA A 6 8.82 18.22 3.62
CA ALA A 6 9.32 19.25 4.54
C ALA A 6 10.38 18.68 5.50
N SER A 7 10.17 17.48 6.04
CA SER A 7 11.14 16.77 6.90
C SER A 7 12.36 16.28 6.14
N ALA A 8 12.21 15.87 4.88
CA ALA A 8 13.32 15.54 3.99
C ALA A 8 14.24 16.75 3.74
N ARG A 9 13.66 17.94 3.55
CA ARG A 9 14.42 19.19 3.41
C ARG A 9 15.16 19.60 4.68
N ARG A 10 14.73 19.12 5.84
CA ARG A 10 15.38 19.35 7.15
C ARG A 10 16.44 18.29 7.49
N GLY A 11 16.57 17.23 6.69
CA GLY A 11 17.52 16.13 6.93
C GLY A 11 17.07 15.13 7.99
N ASP A 12 15.86 15.29 8.53
CA ASP A 12 15.33 14.47 9.63
C ASP A 12 14.74 13.15 9.12
N THR A 13 15.61 12.20 8.78
CA THR A 13 15.23 10.87 8.26
C THR A 13 14.26 10.13 9.20
N ASN A 14 14.43 10.27 10.51
CA ASN A 14 13.56 9.64 11.51
C ASN A 14 12.12 10.16 11.42
N LEU A 15 11.93 11.45 11.15
CA LEU A 15 10.62 12.07 11.04
C LEU A 15 9.91 11.69 9.73
N ILE A 16 10.68 11.52 8.65
CA ILE A 16 10.19 10.98 7.38
C ILE A 16 9.68 9.55 7.57
N MET A 17 10.48 8.71 8.23
CA MET A 17 10.14 7.31 8.50
C MET A 17 8.85 7.21 9.34
N GLY A 18 8.77 8.01 10.42
CA GLY A 18 7.58 8.07 11.28
C GLY A 18 6.33 8.52 10.52
N ASN A 19 6.44 9.51 9.64
CA ASN A 19 5.32 9.96 8.82
C ASN A 19 4.86 8.89 7.80
N ILE A 20 5.79 8.18 7.16
CA ILE A 20 5.45 7.13 6.19
C ILE A 20 4.77 5.95 6.90
N ILE A 21 5.33 5.49 8.02
CA ILE A 21 4.80 4.37 8.80
C ILE A 21 3.43 4.74 9.39
N GLY A 22 3.30 5.93 9.96
CA GLY A 22 2.05 6.41 10.56
C GLY A 22 0.91 6.54 9.55
N ALA A 23 1.21 6.97 8.32
CA ALA A 23 0.22 7.09 7.24
C ALA A 23 -0.37 5.74 6.80
N VAL A 24 0.30 4.62 7.11
CA VAL A 24 -0.19 3.27 6.80
C VAL A 24 -0.83 2.62 8.03
N ILE A 25 -0.15 2.66 9.18
CA ILE A 25 -0.61 1.96 10.39
C ILE A 25 -1.88 2.59 10.96
N LEU A 26 -1.97 3.92 11.07
CA LEU A 26 -3.14 4.57 11.70
C LEU A 26 -4.44 4.32 10.93
N PRO A 27 -4.50 4.49 9.59
CA PRO A 27 -5.74 4.21 8.87
C PRO A 27 -6.11 2.73 8.88
N ALA A 28 -5.12 1.84 8.78
CA ALA A 28 -5.33 0.39 8.76
C ALA A 28 -5.83 -0.18 10.09
N THR A 29 -5.42 0.41 11.22
CA THR A 29 -5.76 -0.09 12.56
C THR A 29 -6.82 0.75 13.24
N PHE A 30 -6.52 2.03 13.48
CA PHE A 30 -7.36 2.90 14.27
C PHE A 30 -8.61 3.34 13.51
N VAL A 31 -8.43 3.87 12.30
CA VAL A 31 -9.58 4.35 11.50
C VAL A 31 -10.47 3.18 11.09
N LEU A 32 -9.89 2.13 10.50
CA LEU A 32 -10.62 0.93 10.09
C LEU A 32 -11.31 0.22 11.27
N GLY A 33 -10.64 0.10 12.41
CA GLY A 33 -11.22 -0.49 13.62
C GLY A 33 -12.39 0.34 14.16
N LEU A 34 -12.25 1.67 14.18
CA LEU A 34 -13.31 2.58 14.61
C LEU A 34 -14.50 2.57 13.64
N VAL A 35 -14.24 2.55 12.34
CA VAL A 35 -15.28 2.42 11.30
C VAL A 35 -16.02 1.10 11.44
N ALA A 36 -15.30 -0.02 11.63
CA ALA A 36 -15.93 -1.33 11.80
C ALA A 36 -16.82 -1.42 13.05
N LEU A 37 -16.51 -0.67 14.11
CA LEU A 37 -17.32 -0.59 15.32
C LEU A 37 -18.61 0.23 15.12
N ILE A 38 -18.53 1.34 14.38
CA ILE A 38 -19.68 2.23 14.14
C ILE A 38 -20.57 1.69 13.02
N HIS A 39 -19.98 1.19 11.93
CA HIS A 39 -20.67 0.66 10.77
C HIS A 39 -20.02 -0.67 10.34
N PRO A 40 -20.63 -1.82 10.67
CA PRO A 40 -20.06 -3.13 10.32
C PRO A 40 -19.91 -3.24 8.80
N ILE A 41 -18.65 -3.39 8.38
CA ILE A 41 -18.25 -3.41 6.97
C ILE A 41 -18.68 -4.76 6.38
N HIS A 42 -19.79 -4.77 5.63
CA HIS A 42 -20.25 -5.93 4.89
C HIS A 42 -19.62 -5.93 3.50
N VAL A 43 -18.74 -6.90 3.23
CA VAL A 43 -18.02 -6.98 1.96
C VAL A 43 -18.62 -8.09 1.10
N ASN A 44 -19.56 -7.73 0.23
CA ASN A 44 -20.28 -8.66 -0.67
C ASN A 44 -19.56 -8.81 -2.02
N GLY A 45 -18.31 -9.28 -2.00
CA GLY A 45 -17.50 -9.46 -3.21
C GLY A 45 -16.31 -10.38 -2.97
N SER A 46 -16.56 -11.70 -2.89
CA SER A 46 -15.53 -12.70 -2.56
C SER A 46 -14.38 -12.72 -3.57
N GLN A 47 -14.66 -12.50 -4.86
CA GLN A 47 -13.66 -12.52 -5.93
C GLN A 47 -12.72 -11.32 -5.86
N PHE A 48 -13.26 -10.11 -5.61
CA PHE A 48 -12.46 -8.90 -5.45
C PHE A 48 -11.60 -8.92 -4.18
N LEU A 49 -12.15 -9.41 -3.07
CA LEU A 49 -11.43 -9.59 -1.80
C LEU A 49 -10.27 -10.57 -1.93
N VAL A 50 -10.48 -11.72 -2.58
CA VAL A 50 -9.46 -12.75 -2.74
C VAL A 50 -8.35 -12.26 -3.67
N GLY A 51 -8.69 -11.64 -4.81
CA GLY A 51 -7.72 -11.07 -5.74
C GLY A 51 -6.89 -9.96 -5.10
N SER A 52 -7.53 -9.04 -4.39
CA SER A 52 -6.86 -7.91 -3.71
C SER A 52 -5.94 -8.37 -2.58
N ARG A 53 -6.37 -9.37 -1.78
CA ARG A 53 -5.57 -9.92 -0.68
C ARG A 53 -4.37 -10.71 -1.18
N ILE A 54 -4.55 -11.56 -2.19
CA ILE A 54 -3.45 -12.32 -2.80
C ILE A 54 -2.45 -11.36 -3.43
N PHE A 55 -2.92 -10.31 -4.11
CA PHE A 55 -2.03 -9.31 -4.70
C PHE A 55 -1.28 -8.50 -3.65
N LEU A 56 -1.94 -8.09 -2.56
CA LEU A 56 -1.30 -7.39 -1.45
C LEU A 56 -0.22 -8.26 -0.79
N LEU A 57 -0.50 -9.55 -0.59
CA LEU A 57 0.47 -10.51 -0.05
C LEU A 57 1.63 -10.76 -1.04
N ALA A 58 1.37 -10.87 -2.33
CA ALA A 58 2.39 -11.04 -3.36
C ALA A 58 3.28 -9.79 -3.48
N ALA A 59 2.68 -8.60 -3.49
CA ALA A 59 3.41 -7.33 -3.52
C ALA A 59 4.23 -7.13 -2.23
N GLY A 60 3.67 -7.47 -1.07
CA GLY A 60 4.38 -7.44 0.22
C GLY A 60 5.55 -8.43 0.26
N ALA A 61 5.36 -9.66 -0.23
CA ALA A 61 6.42 -10.65 -0.32
C ALA A 61 7.52 -10.22 -1.29
N LEU A 62 7.15 -9.66 -2.45
CA LEU A 62 8.11 -9.13 -3.43
C LEU A 62 8.90 -7.96 -2.83
N PHE A 63 8.23 -7.05 -2.12
CA PHE A 63 8.88 -5.95 -1.41
C PHE A 63 9.84 -6.46 -0.32
N PHE A 64 9.46 -7.49 0.43
CA PHE A 64 10.29 -8.10 1.47
C PHE A 64 11.52 -8.80 0.87
N ILE A 65 11.36 -9.52 -0.23
CA ILE A 65 12.47 -10.17 -0.95
C ILE A 65 13.44 -9.11 -1.49
N PHE A 66 12.95 -8.06 -2.15
CA PHE A 66 13.80 -6.95 -2.63
C PHE A 66 14.51 -6.22 -1.48
N SER A 67 13.81 -5.99 -0.36
CA SER A 67 14.38 -5.37 0.84
C SER A 67 15.39 -6.26 1.57
N ALA A 68 15.32 -7.59 1.40
CA ALA A 68 16.23 -8.54 2.03
C ALA A 68 17.50 -8.78 1.19
N THR A 69 17.39 -8.77 -0.15
CA THR A 69 18.53 -9.03 -1.05
C THR A 69 19.48 -7.83 -1.17
N SER A 70 18.95 -6.59 -1.18
CA SER A 70 19.75 -5.37 -1.15
C SER A 70 19.35 -4.56 0.08
N ARG A 71 20.24 -4.42 1.07
CA ARG A 71 20.06 -3.57 2.28
C ARG A 71 19.74 -2.08 1.98
N ARG A 72 19.56 -1.70 0.71
CA ARG A 72 19.12 -0.40 0.22
C ARG A 72 18.25 -0.62 -1.03
N ILE A 73 17.03 -0.10 -1.01
CA ILE A 73 16.20 0.02 -2.21
C ILE A 73 16.82 1.11 -3.09
N GLY A 74 17.42 0.72 -4.20
CA GLY A 74 17.96 1.61 -5.22
C GLY A 74 16.86 2.27 -6.06
N ARG A 75 17.21 3.33 -6.80
CA ARG A 75 16.26 4.02 -7.70
C ARG A 75 15.61 3.09 -8.73
N VAL A 76 16.34 2.10 -9.22
CA VAL A 76 15.84 1.15 -10.23
C VAL A 76 14.79 0.21 -9.63
N GLU A 77 15.04 -0.32 -8.43
CA GLU A 77 14.13 -1.20 -7.72
C GLU A 77 12.83 -0.47 -7.34
N ALA A 78 12.94 0.80 -6.92
CA ALA A 78 11.79 1.67 -6.66
C ALA A 78 10.93 1.91 -7.92
N VAL A 79 11.55 2.13 -9.08
CA VAL A 79 10.83 2.33 -10.36
C VAL A 79 10.11 1.05 -10.80
N ILE A 80 10.75 -0.12 -10.65
CA ILE A 80 10.12 -1.41 -10.97
C ILE A 80 8.90 -1.65 -10.08
N LEU A 81 9.04 -1.44 -8.75
CA LEU A 81 7.93 -1.56 -7.81
C LEU A 81 6.77 -0.59 -8.15
N MET A 82 7.10 0.64 -8.55
CA MET A 82 6.12 1.62 -8.99
C MET A 82 5.39 1.19 -10.27
N LEU A 83 6.11 0.63 -11.25
CA LEU A 83 5.51 0.08 -12.48
C LEU A 83 4.56 -1.08 -12.19
N VAL A 84 4.96 -2.01 -11.33
CA VAL A 84 4.11 -3.13 -10.89
C VAL A 84 2.85 -2.61 -10.19
N TYR A 85 2.97 -1.57 -9.36
CA TYR A 85 1.84 -0.95 -8.70
C TYR A 85 0.88 -0.27 -9.68
N VAL A 86 1.39 0.42 -10.71
CA VAL A 86 0.55 1.03 -11.76
C VAL A 86 -0.14 -0.03 -12.60
N ALA A 87 0.56 -1.11 -12.96
CA ALA A 87 -0.02 -2.24 -13.68
C ALA A 87 -1.14 -2.91 -12.86
N PHE A 88 -0.96 -3.05 -11.54
CA PHE A 88 -1.99 -3.53 -10.64
C PHE A 88 -3.21 -2.61 -10.61
N LEU A 89 -2.99 -1.29 -10.49
CA LEU A 89 -4.10 -0.33 -10.50
C LEU A 89 -4.90 -0.42 -11.80
N ALA A 90 -4.22 -0.54 -12.95
CA ALA A 90 -4.89 -0.74 -14.24
C ALA A 90 -5.69 -2.04 -14.28
N PHE A 91 -5.12 -3.15 -13.81
CA PHE A 91 -5.82 -4.44 -13.72
C PHE A 91 -7.02 -4.38 -12.77
N ALA A 92 -6.86 -3.75 -11.61
CA ALA A 92 -7.92 -3.59 -10.62
C ALA A 92 -9.05 -2.71 -11.15
N TYR A 93 -8.72 -1.65 -11.90
CA TYR A 93 -9.71 -0.77 -12.53
C TYR A 93 -10.48 -1.50 -13.64
N LEU A 94 -9.78 -2.21 -14.52
CA LEU A 94 -10.41 -3.03 -15.57
C LEU A 94 -11.28 -4.14 -14.97
N THR A 95 -10.82 -4.78 -13.89
CA THR A 95 -11.59 -5.80 -13.18
C THR A 95 -12.83 -5.20 -12.52
N ALA A 96 -12.72 -4.00 -11.94
CA ALA A 96 -13.84 -3.28 -11.35
C ALA A 96 -14.91 -2.91 -12.39
N GLU A 97 -14.52 -2.55 -13.61
CA GLU A 97 -15.48 -2.31 -14.70
C GLU A 97 -16.08 -3.61 -15.25
N SER A 98 -15.31 -4.69 -15.30
CA SER A 98 -15.81 -6.01 -15.75
C SER A 98 -16.66 -6.76 -14.71
N GLY A 99 -16.59 -6.36 -13.44
CA GLY A 99 -17.38 -6.89 -12.33
C GLY A 99 -18.73 -6.17 -12.14
N GLY A 100 -19.13 -5.33 -13.09
CA GLY A 100 -20.47 -4.74 -13.14
C GLY A 100 -21.55 -5.73 -13.59
N LEU A 101 -21.76 -6.81 -12.83
CA LEU A 101 -23.00 -7.60 -12.75
C LEU A 101 -23.12 -8.23 -11.35
#